data_AF-A0AAN8KG43-F1
#
_entry.id   AF-A0AAN8KG43-F1
#
_cell.length_a   1.000
_cell.length_b   1.000
_cell.length_c   1.000
_cell.angle_alpha   90.00
_cell.angle_beta   90.00
_cell.angle_gamma   90.00
#
_symmetry.space_group_name_H-M   'P 1'
#
loop_
_entity.id
_entity.type
_entity.pdbx_description
1 polymer ?
#
loop_
_entity_poly.entity_id
_entity_poly.type
_entity_poly.pdbx_seq_one_letter_code
_entity_poly.pdbx_strand_id
1 'polypeptide(L)'
;MDERIAKRNKQVQEMLNNVPHGRPKSGKAWKETRKASHTQLRLGKDLKTSFKEKIDKKAELKSVKEFENRLKNERIERLQARRQKAKEKKQRKLENEKKNEIVTPIRNLHKIKKTKKKFLRSVKS
;
A
#
# COMPACT_ATOMS: atom_id res chain seq x y z
N MET A 1 48.71 37.03 -9.20
CA MET A 1 49.07 35.77 -8.53
C MET A 1 49.92 34.99 -9.51
N ASP A 2 51.19 34.76 -9.19
CA ASP A 2 52.13 34.17 -10.15
C ASP A 2 51.72 32.74 -10.53
N GLU A 3 51.53 32.49 -11.82
CA GLU A 3 51.19 31.18 -12.36
C GLU A 3 52.19 30.08 -11.96
N ARG A 4 53.44 30.48 -11.71
CA ARG A 4 54.52 29.61 -11.20
C ARG A 4 54.20 29.08 -9.79
N ILE A 5 53.65 29.92 -8.93
CA ILE A 5 53.24 29.56 -7.57
C ILE A 5 52.04 28.61 -7.63
N ALA A 6 51.06 28.91 -8.49
CA ALA A 6 49.90 28.04 -8.68
C ALA A 6 50.29 26.64 -9.21
N LYS A 7 51.20 26.58 -10.18
CA LYS A 7 51.71 25.32 -10.74
C LYS A 7 52.47 24.50 -9.69
N ARG A 8 53.33 25.15 -8.89
CA ARG A 8 54.03 24.51 -7.77
C ARG A 8 53.05 23.97 -6.73
N ASN A 9 52.04 24.74 -6.35
CA ASN A 9 51.04 24.31 -5.37
C ASN A 9 50.23 23.11 -5.88
N LYS A 10 49.86 23.09 -7.16
CA LYS A 10 49.18 21.95 -7.80
C LYS A 10 50.04 20.69 -7.78
N GLN A 11 51.33 20.81 -8.11
CA GLN A 11 52.28 19.69 -8.06
C GLN A 11 52.44 19.14 -6.64
N VAL A 12 52.57 20.02 -5.64
CA VAL A 12 52.65 19.60 -4.23
C VAL A 12 51.37 18.89 -3.78
N GLN A 13 50.21 19.39 -4.19
CA GLN A 13 48.92 18.78 -3.85
C GLN A 13 48.74 17.39 -4.49
N GLU A 14 49.18 17.24 -5.74
CA GLU A 14 49.16 15.96 -6.45
C GLU A 14 50.13 14.94 -5.81
N MET A 15 51.30 15.40 -5.39
CA MET A 15 52.24 14.58 -4.60
C MET A 15 51.63 14.12 -3.28
N LEU A 16 50.93 14.99 -2.55
CA LEU A 16 50.28 14.64 -1.27
C LEU A 16 49.11 13.66 -1.45
N ASN A 17 48.31 13.80 -2.51
CA ASN A 17 47.18 12.90 -2.79
C ASN A 17 47.62 11.50 -3.21
N ASN A 18 48.79 11.39 -3.84
CA ASN A 18 49.35 10.11 -4.31
C ASN A 18 50.14 9.35 -3.23
N VAL A 19 50.22 9.87 -1.99
CA VAL A 19 50.88 9.17 -0.90
C VAL A 19 50.07 7.91 -0.52
N PRO A 20 50.65 6.71 -0.64
CA PRO A 20 49.96 5.47 -0.28
C PRO A 20 49.71 5.43 1.22
N HIS A 21 48.48 5.11 1.61
CA HIS A 21 48.13 4.95 3.01
C HIS A 21 48.50 3.54 3.50
N GLY A 22 49.04 3.44 4.71
CA GLY A 22 49.34 2.16 5.34
C GLY A 22 48.07 1.36 5.68
N ARG A 23 48.24 0.06 5.96
CA ARG A 23 47.12 -0.78 6.42
C ARG A 23 46.61 -0.25 7.78
N PRO A 24 45.29 -0.14 8.00
CA PRO A 24 44.77 0.26 9.30
C PRO A 24 45.16 -0.77 10.36
N LYS A 25 45.47 -0.33 11.59
CA LYS A 25 45.94 -1.18 12.71
C LYS A 25 45.09 -2.43 12.93
N SER A 26 43.79 -2.37 12.65
CA SER A 26 42.86 -3.49 12.82
C SER A 26 42.70 -4.40 11.59
N GLY A 27 43.33 -4.10 10.45
CA GLY A 27 43.24 -4.89 9.21
C GLY A 27 41.87 -4.96 8.54
N LYS A 28 40.83 -4.35 9.14
CA LYS A 28 39.44 -4.44 8.67
C LYS A 28 39.20 -3.49 7.49
N ALA A 29 38.65 -4.03 6.40
CA ALA A 29 38.37 -3.33 5.16
C ALA A 29 37.39 -2.14 5.29
N TRP A 30 36.50 -2.12 6.28
CA TRP A 30 35.53 -1.03 6.47
C TRP A 30 36.12 0.25 7.10
N LYS A 31 37.40 0.23 7.50
CA LYS A 31 38.12 1.43 7.96
C LYS A 31 38.94 2.06 6.83
N GLU A 32 38.31 2.23 5.67
CA GLU A 32 38.88 2.99 4.56
C GLU A 32 38.93 4.49 4.88
N THR A 33 39.92 5.20 4.34
CA THR A 33 40.01 6.64 4.48
C THR A 33 38.95 7.32 3.62
N ARG A 34 38.27 8.29 4.22
CA ARG A 34 37.22 9.05 3.55
C ARG A 34 37.82 9.90 2.43
N LYS A 35 37.48 9.59 1.17
CA LYS A 35 38.04 10.26 -0.03
C LYS A 35 37.54 11.69 -0.27
N ALA A 36 36.38 12.04 0.28
CA ALA A 36 35.75 13.35 0.08
C ALA A 36 35.31 13.96 1.41
N SER A 37 35.60 15.24 1.65
CA SER A 37 35.19 15.93 2.88
C SER A 37 33.67 16.16 2.91
N HIS A 38 33.07 16.22 4.10
CA HIS A 38 31.63 16.58 4.22
C HIS A 38 31.35 17.98 3.70
N THR A 39 32.37 18.85 3.68
CA THR A 39 32.29 20.21 3.18
C THR A 39 32.19 20.29 1.65
N GLN A 40 32.67 19.29 0.90
CA GLN A 40 32.47 19.21 -0.56
C GLN A 40 31.01 18.97 -0.96
N LEU A 41 30.19 18.43 -0.05
CA LEU A 41 28.75 18.25 -0.29
C LEU A 41 27.94 19.54 -0.11
N ARG A 42 28.59 20.65 0.25
CA ARG A 42 27.94 21.95 0.38
C ARG A 42 28.61 22.95 -0.55
N LEU A 43 27.80 23.89 -1.03
CA LEU A 43 28.10 24.99 -1.95
C LEU A 43 27.77 24.73 -3.44
N GLY A 44 26.52 24.35 -3.67
CA GLY A 44 25.74 24.87 -4.80
C GLY A 44 24.56 25.69 -4.26
N LYS A 45 24.42 26.92 -4.75
CA LYS A 45 23.36 27.92 -4.54
C LYS A 45 22.06 27.41 -3.90
N ASP A 46 21.72 28.01 -2.75
CA ASP A 46 20.46 28.00 -1.99
C ASP A 46 19.59 26.74 -2.03
N LEU A 47 19.56 26.01 -0.91
CA LEU A 47 18.51 25.03 -0.56
C LEU A 47 17.07 25.59 -0.59
N LYS A 48 16.90 26.88 -0.90
CA LYS A 48 15.63 27.60 -0.87
C LYS A 48 15.00 27.55 -2.26
N THR A 49 13.95 26.74 -2.39
CA THR A 49 13.05 26.82 -3.55
C THR A 49 12.33 28.15 -3.59
N SER A 50 12.03 28.64 -4.80
CA SER A 50 11.22 29.85 -4.98
C SER A 50 9.82 29.68 -4.37
N PHE A 51 9.16 30.78 -4.00
CA PHE A 51 7.80 30.71 -3.43
C PHE A 51 6.81 30.05 -4.40
N LYS A 52 6.95 30.34 -5.70
CA LYS A 52 6.16 29.72 -6.77
C LYS A 52 6.29 28.20 -6.77
N GLU A 53 7.52 27.68 -6.77
CA GLU A 53 7.77 26.23 -6.70
C GLU A 53 7.16 25.57 -5.45
N LYS A 54 7.11 26.29 -4.32
CA LYS A 54 6.48 25.78 -3.09
C LYS A 54 4.96 25.67 -3.24
N ILE A 55 4.33 26.65 -3.88
CA ILE A 55 2.89 26.63 -4.16
C ILE A 55 2.55 25.51 -5.13
N ASP A 56 3.32 25.37 -6.21
CA ASP A 56 3.13 24.32 -7.22
C ASP A 56 3.25 22.92 -6.58
N LYS A 57 4.32 22.67 -5.81
CA LYS A 57 4.49 21.41 -5.06
C LYS A 57 3.36 21.15 -4.07
N LYS A 58 2.85 22.19 -3.40
CA LYS A 58 1.73 22.05 -2.47
C LYS A 58 0.43 21.68 -3.21
N ALA A 59 0.20 22.25 -4.39
CA ALA A 59 -0.95 21.92 -5.22
C ALA A 59 -0.87 20.47 -5.73
N GLU A 60 0.29 20.03 -6.22
CA GLU A 60 0.54 18.64 -6.63
C GLU A 60 0.27 17.65 -5.49
N LEU A 61 0.86 17.90 -4.32
CA LEU A 61 0.65 17.05 -3.14
C LEU A 61 -0.81 17.00 -2.70
N LYS A 62 -1.54 18.12 -2.82
CA LYS A 62 -2.97 18.15 -2.52
C LYS A 62 -3.76 17.29 -3.50
N SER A 63 -3.49 17.41 -4.81
CA SER A 63 -4.13 16.60 -5.85
C SER A 63 -3.88 15.10 -5.65
N VAL A 64 -2.65 14.71 -5.32
CA VAL A 64 -2.31 13.30 -5.07
C VAL A 64 -3.07 12.77 -3.85
N LYS A 65 -3.10 13.52 -2.75
CA LYS A 65 -3.82 13.12 -1.53
C LYS A 65 -5.33 13.00 -1.75
N GLU A 66 -5.93 13.92 -2.49
CA GLU A 66 -7.35 13.86 -2.85
C GLU A 66 -7.66 12.61 -3.67
N PHE A 67 -6.80 12.28 -4.64
CA PHE A 67 -6.93 11.07 -5.43
C PHE A 67 -6.79 9.79 -4.58
N GLU A 68 -5.79 9.72 -3.71
CA GLU A 68 -5.61 8.60 -2.78
C GLU A 68 -6.83 8.42 -1.85
N ASN A 69 -7.36 9.52 -1.32
CA ASN A 69 -8.54 9.50 -0.46
C ASN A 69 -9.77 9.01 -1.23
N ARG A 70 -9.95 9.43 -2.49
CA ARG A 70 -11.04 8.93 -3.35
C ARG A 70 -10.96 7.41 -3.51
N LEU A 71 -9.79 6.86 -3.79
CA LEU A 71 -9.58 5.41 -3.93
C LEU A 71 -9.85 4.65 -2.61
N LYS A 72 -9.40 5.20 -1.48
CA LYS A 72 -9.65 4.61 -0.16
C LYS A 72 -11.15 4.60 0.16
N ASN A 73 -11.83 5.71 -0.08
CA ASN A 73 -13.27 5.83 0.18
C ASN A 73 -14.07 4.86 -0.69
N GLU A 74 -13.77 4.79 -1.99
CA GLU A 74 -14.42 3.83 -2.90
C GLU A 74 -14.22 2.38 -2.44
N ARG A 75 -13.02 2.02 -1.97
CA ARG A 75 -12.75 0.69 -1.39
C ARG A 75 -13.58 0.43 -0.13
N ILE A 76 -13.69 1.41 0.75
CA ILE A 76 -14.47 1.32 1.99
C ILE A 76 -15.95 1.15 1.68
N GLU A 77 -16.51 1.96 0.79
CA GLU A 77 -17.90 1.90 0.36
C GLU A 77 -18.25 0.53 -0.24
N ARG A 78 -17.40 0.00 -1.13
CA ARG A 78 -17.56 -1.35 -1.69
C ARG A 78 -17.58 -2.43 -0.60
N LEU A 79 -16.69 -2.33 0.39
CA LEU A 79 -16.62 -3.30 1.48
C LEU A 79 -17.84 -3.19 2.40
N GLN A 80 -18.29 -1.98 2.72
CA GLN A 80 -19.48 -1.71 3.51
C GLN A 80 -20.73 -2.24 2.82
N ALA A 81 -20.90 -1.98 1.52
CA ALA A 81 -22.01 -2.51 0.73
C ALA A 81 -22.02 -4.05 0.72
N ARG A 82 -20.85 -4.69 0.60
CA ARG A 82 -20.74 -6.15 0.69
C ARG A 82 -21.14 -6.68 2.07
N ARG A 83 -20.71 -6.00 3.15
CA ARG A 83 -21.09 -6.35 4.52
C ARG A 83 -22.60 -6.20 4.74
N GLN A 84 -23.19 -5.13 4.23
CA GLN A 84 -24.63 -4.89 4.34
C GLN A 84 -25.44 -5.98 3.63
N LYS A 85 -25.08 -6.30 2.37
CA LYS A 85 -25.70 -7.41 1.62
C LYS A 85 -25.58 -8.76 2.35
N ALA A 86 -24.43 -9.02 2.98
CA ALA A 86 -24.23 -10.25 3.75
C ALA A 86 -25.12 -10.29 5.01
N LYS A 87 -25.27 -9.17 5.72
CA LYS A 87 -26.16 -9.05 6.87
C LYS A 87 -27.63 -9.29 6.47
N GLU A 88 -28.08 -8.65 5.40
CA GLU A 88 -29.44 -8.83 4.86
C GLU A 88 -29.70 -10.27 4.45
N LYS A 89 -28.75 -10.91 3.74
CA LYS A 89 -28.86 -12.33 3.38
C LYS A 89 -28.96 -13.23 4.61
N LYS A 90 -28.20 -12.93 5.66
CA LYS A 90 -28.25 -13.68 6.93
C LYS A 90 -29.60 -13.50 7.63
N GLN A 91 -30.11 -12.27 7.70
CA GLN A 91 -31.43 -11.98 8.26
C GLN A 91 -32.53 -12.73 7.49
N ARG A 92 -32.54 -12.65 6.16
CA ARG A 92 -33.50 -13.39 5.32
C ARG A 92 -33.42 -14.90 5.53
N LYS A 93 -32.21 -15.45 5.73
CA LYS A 93 -32.04 -16.88 6.03
C LYS A 93 -32.67 -17.24 7.38
N LEU A 94 -32.43 -16.44 8.42
CA LEU A 94 -33.01 -16.65 9.74
C LEU A 94 -34.54 -16.52 9.73
N GLU A 95 -35.09 -15.56 8.98
CA GLU A 95 -36.53 -15.42 8.81
C GLU A 95 -37.15 -16.61 8.07
N ASN A 96 -36.49 -17.08 7.01
CA ASN A 96 -36.91 -18.29 6.29
C ASN A 96 -36.82 -19.53 7.17
N GLU A 97 -35.77 -19.65 8.00
CA GLU A 97 -35.64 -20.73 8.97
C GLU A 97 -36.79 -20.69 9.99
N LYS A 98 -37.09 -19.52 10.56
CA LYS A 98 -38.26 -19.35 11.45
C LYS A 98 -39.58 -19.70 10.75
N LYS A 99 -39.76 -19.29 9.49
CA LYS A 99 -40.96 -19.65 8.70
C LYS A 99 -41.03 -21.14 8.39
N ASN A 100 -39.89 -21.79 8.13
CA ASN A 100 -39.80 -23.24 7.93
C ASN A 100 -39.94 -24.02 9.23
N GLU A 101 -39.61 -23.42 10.37
CA GLU A 101 -39.84 -23.98 11.69
C GLU A 101 -41.32 -23.86 12.09
N ILE A 102 -41.99 -22.78 11.68
CA ILE A 102 -43.46 -22.65 11.67
C ILE A 102 -44.04 -23.51 10.54
N VAL A 103 -43.82 -24.81 10.62
CA VAL A 103 -44.51 -25.80 9.80
C VAL A 103 -45.68 -26.34 10.60
N THR A 104 -46.81 -26.56 9.93
CA THR A 104 -47.92 -27.28 10.53
C THR A 104 -47.48 -28.73 10.79
N PRO A 105 -47.49 -29.22 12.05
CA PRO A 105 -47.16 -30.60 12.33
C PRO A 105 -48.11 -31.52 11.55
N ILE A 106 -47.57 -32.31 10.62
CA ILE A 106 -48.37 -33.27 9.86
C ILE A 106 -48.72 -34.41 10.81
N ARG A 107 -49.89 -34.31 11.44
CA ARG A 107 -50.40 -35.32 12.37
C ARG A 107 -50.67 -36.68 11.70
N ASN A 108 -50.90 -36.72 10.38
CA ASN A 108 -51.24 -37.95 9.67
C ASN A 108 -50.51 -38.08 8.32
N LEU A 109 -49.36 -38.75 8.34
CA LEU A 109 -48.56 -39.04 7.14
C LEU A 109 -49.28 -39.98 6.16
N HIS A 110 -50.18 -40.84 6.65
CA HIS A 110 -50.90 -41.81 5.82
C HIS A 110 -51.82 -41.10 4.82
N LYS A 111 -52.45 -40.01 5.24
CA LYS A 111 -53.33 -39.19 4.38
C LYS A 111 -52.57 -38.56 3.21
N ILE A 112 -51.36 -38.03 3.44
CA ILE A 112 -50.48 -37.46 2.39
C ILE A 112 -50.01 -38.53 1.41
N LYS A 113 -49.61 -39.70 1.92
CA LYS A 113 -49.25 -40.84 1.06
C LYS A 113 -50.43 -41.28 0.20
N LYS A 114 -51.64 -41.31 0.77
CA LYS A 114 -52.88 -41.68 0.07
C LYS A 114 -53.25 -40.66 -1.02
N THR A 115 -53.18 -39.37 -0.73
CA THR A 115 -53.44 -38.32 -1.74
C THR A 115 -52.41 -38.34 -2.87
N LYS A 116 -51.12 -38.51 -2.56
CA LYS A 116 -50.06 -38.68 -3.59
C LYS A 116 -50.34 -39.89 -4.50
N LYS A 117 -50.71 -41.04 -3.92
CA LYS A 117 -51.03 -42.26 -4.67
C LYS A 117 -52.29 -42.09 -5.53
N LYS A 118 -53.30 -41.36 -5.04
CA LYS A 118 -54.52 -41.02 -5.80
C LYS A 118 -54.22 -40.09 -6.99
N PHE A 119 -53.42 -39.05 -6.77
CA PHE A 119 -52.97 -38.15 -7.85
C PHE A 119 -52.22 -38.91 -8.94
N LEU A 120 -51.28 -39.78 -8.56
CA LEU A 120 -50.54 -40.61 -9.52
C LEU A 120 -51.43 -41.58 -10.31
N ARG A 121 -52.51 -42.09 -9.71
CA ARG A 121 -53.50 -42.89 -10.45
C ARG A 121 -54.30 -42.05 -11.45
N SER A 122 -54.68 -40.83 -11.06
CA SER A 122 -55.45 -39.90 -11.89
C SER A 122 -54.66 -39.29 -13.04
N VAL A 123 -53.34 -39.15 -12.90
CA VAL A 123 -52.44 -38.62 -13.96
C VAL A 123 -52.02 -39.71 -14.93
N LYS A 124 -52.04 -40.98 -14.49
CA LYS A 124 -51.58 -42.15 -15.26
C LYS A 124 -52.74 -42.88 -15.97
N SER A 125 -53.98 -42.57 -15.59
CA SER A 125 -55.22 -42.87 -16.32
C SER A 125 -55.48 -41.78 -17.35
#